data_AF-N9MTR7-F1
#
_entry.id   AF-N9MTR7-F1
#
_cell.length_a   1.000
_cell.length_b   1.000
_cell.length_c   1.000
_cell.angle_alpha   90.00
_cell.angle_beta   90.00
_cell.angle_gamma   90.00
#
_symmetry.space_group_name_H-M   'P 1'
#
loop_
_entity.id
_entity.type
_entity.pdbx_description
1 polymer ?
#
loop_
_entity_poly.entity_id
_entity_poly.type
_entity_poly.pdbx_seq_one_letter_code
_entity_poly.pdbx_strand_id
1 'polypeptide(L)'
;MDIAAESQWLPLIYEEMQKLKAQNADLHHEIKELKKKVTPLSLTVDTNEAAFMLGVTCQTIRKWQTEGKMPKLVSKEGQNFAWSRSSIENLVKGINKGGRKRKNA
;
A
#
# COMPACT_ATOMS: atom_id res chain seq x y z
N MET A 1 -36.45 -30.27 29.08
CA MET A 1 -35.97 -29.28 28.09
C MET A 1 -37.10 -29.07 27.11
N ASP A 2 -37.61 -27.85 27.02
CA ASP A 2 -38.76 -27.52 26.17
C ASP A 2 -38.32 -27.44 24.70
N ILE A 3 -38.54 -28.52 23.96
CA ILE A 3 -38.23 -28.66 22.52
C ILE A 3 -38.93 -27.57 21.69
N ALA A 4 -40.05 -27.04 22.19
CA ALA A 4 -40.81 -25.96 21.58
C ALA A 4 -40.06 -24.61 21.58
N ALA A 5 -39.24 -24.33 22.59
CA ALA A 5 -38.46 -23.10 22.67
C ALA A 5 -37.26 -23.12 21.71
N GLU A 6 -36.55 -24.25 21.60
CA GLU A 6 -35.42 -24.41 20.67
C GLU A 6 -35.86 -24.31 19.19
N SER A 7 -37.08 -24.75 18.88
CA SER A 7 -37.65 -24.75 17.53
C SER A 7 -38.02 -23.35 17.02
N GLN A 8 -38.21 -22.35 17.90
CA GLN A 8 -38.53 -20.98 17.52
C GLN A 8 -37.30 -20.14 17.11
N TRP A 9 -36.11 -20.46 17.64
CA TRP A 9 -34.89 -19.70 17.35
C TRP A 9 -34.16 -20.17 16.09
N LEU A 10 -34.31 -21.44 15.71
CA LEU A 10 -33.65 -22.02 14.54
C LEU A 10 -33.96 -21.29 13.22
N PRO A 11 -35.22 -20.92 12.90
CA PRO A 11 -35.51 -20.14 11.71
C PRO A 11 -34.89 -18.73 11.74
N LEU A 12 -34.89 -18.07 12.90
CA LEU A 12 -34.31 -16.74 13.07
C LEU A 12 -32.78 -16.76 12.87
N ILE A 13 -32.11 -17.76 13.44
CA ILE A 13 -30.67 -17.96 13.25
C ILE A 13 -30.36 -18.25 11.79
N TYR A 14 -31.17 -19.08 11.13
CA TYR A 14 -30.99 -19.38 9.72
C TYR A 14 -31.16 -18.14 8.83
N GLU A 15 -32.20 -17.34 9.09
CA GLU A 15 -32.43 -16.10 8.35
C GLU A 15 -31.27 -15.12 8.52
N GLU A 16 -30.79 -14.94 9.75
CA GLU A 16 -29.63 -14.09 10.04
C GLU A 16 -28.36 -14.60 9.35
N MET A 17 -28.13 -15.91 9.34
CA MET A 17 -27.02 -16.51 8.61
C MET A 17 -27.10 -16.25 7.10
N GLN A 18 -28.30 -16.27 6.50
CA GLN A 18 -28.46 -15.95 5.08
C GLN A 18 -28.18 -14.47 4.81
N LYS A 19 -28.62 -13.56 5.70
CA LYS A 19 -28.30 -12.13 5.61
C LYS A 19 -26.80 -11.88 5.68
N LEU A 20 -26.11 -12.51 6.63
CA LEU A 20 -24.66 -12.40 6.77
C LEU A 20 -23.91 -12.95 5.55
N LYS A 21 -24.39 -14.06 4.96
CA LYS A 21 -23.81 -14.60 3.72
C LYS A 21 -23.97 -13.64 2.55
N ALA A 22 -25.13 -13.02 2.39
CA ALA A 22 -25.38 -12.02 1.35
C ALA A 22 -24.47 -10.80 1.53
N GLN A 23 -24.38 -10.25 2.75
CA GLN A 23 -23.49 -9.15 3.07
C GLN A 23 -22.02 -9.48 2.78
N ASN A 24 -21.57 -10.68 3.13
CA ASN A 24 -20.20 -11.11 2.82
C ASN A 24 -19.96 -11.20 1.30
N ALA A 25 -20.93 -11.66 0.51
CA ALA A 25 -20.81 -11.71 -0.93
C ALA A 25 -20.68 -10.30 -1.54
N ASP A 26 -21.48 -9.34 -1.05
CA ASP A 26 -21.42 -7.93 -1.47
C ASP A 26 -20.06 -7.29 -1.12
N LEU A 27 -19.56 -7.52 0.09
CA LEU A 27 -18.23 -7.06 0.51
C LEU A 27 -17.12 -7.64 -0.36
N HIS A 28 -17.20 -8.93 -0.72
CA HIS A 28 -16.23 -9.55 -1.62
C HIS A 28 -16.26 -8.93 -3.02
N HIS A 29 -17.44 -8.60 -3.52
CA HIS A 29 -17.60 -7.92 -4.80
C HIS A 29 -17.00 -6.50 -4.74
N GLU A 30 -17.30 -5.73 -3.70
CA GLU A 30 -16.74 -4.39 -3.51
C GLU A 30 -15.21 -4.41 -3.41
N ILE A 31 -14.63 -5.31 -2.62
CA ILE A 31 -13.17 -5.48 -2.53
C ILE A 31 -12.58 -5.80 -3.91
N LYS A 32 -13.23 -6.64 -4.71
CA LYS A 32 -12.77 -6.98 -6.06
C LYS A 32 -12.77 -5.75 -6.98
N GLU A 33 -13.82 -4.94 -6.93
CA GLU A 33 -13.91 -3.71 -7.73
C GLU A 33 -12.91 -2.65 -7.26
N LEU A 34 -12.72 -2.49 -5.96
CA LEU A 34 -11.70 -1.62 -5.40
C LEU A 34 -10.29 -2.06 -5.82
N LYS A 35 -10.01 -3.38 -5.82
CA LYS A 35 -8.73 -3.93 -6.31
C LYS A 35 -8.49 -3.67 -7.79
N LYS A 36 -9.53 -3.54 -8.62
CA LYS A 36 -9.39 -3.15 -10.04
C LYS A 36 -9.08 -1.66 -10.20
N LYS A 37 -9.70 -0.82 -9.35
CA LYS A 37 -9.52 0.64 -9.36
C LYS A 37 -8.19 1.08 -8.77
N VAL A 38 -7.68 0.33 -7.79
CA VAL A 38 -6.31 0.49 -7.31
C VAL A 38 -5.40 -0.10 -8.38
N THR A 39 -4.80 0.75 -9.20
CA THR A 39 -3.66 0.33 -10.03
C THR A 39 -2.65 -0.34 -9.09
N PRO A 40 -2.26 -1.61 -9.33
CA PRO A 40 -1.26 -2.25 -8.49
C PRO A 40 -0.03 -1.36 -8.55
N LEU A 41 0.31 -0.78 -7.41
CA LEU A 41 1.50 0.04 -7.26
C LEU A 41 2.66 -0.83 -7.77
N SER A 42 3.32 -0.38 -8.84
CA SER A 42 4.48 -1.06 -9.40
C SER A 42 5.43 -1.46 -8.28
N LEU A 43 5.89 -2.72 -8.26
CA LEU A 43 6.84 -3.18 -7.25
C LEU A 43 8.17 -2.39 -7.33
N THR A 44 8.43 -1.80 -8.49
CA THR A 44 9.56 -0.93 -8.76
C THR A 44 9.13 0.52 -8.95
N VAL A 45 10.04 1.42 -8.59
CA VAL A 45 9.89 2.87 -8.66
C VAL A 45 11.02 3.41 -9.53
N ASP A 46 10.66 4.21 -10.54
CA ASP A 46 11.63 4.86 -11.43
C ASP A 46 12.20 6.15 -10.82
N THR A 47 13.04 6.87 -11.56
CA THR A 47 13.64 8.13 -11.07
C THR A 47 12.62 9.24 -10.85
N ASN A 48 11.61 9.36 -11.70
CA ASN A 48 10.60 10.41 -11.61
C ASN A 48 9.65 10.15 -10.45
N GLU A 49 9.22 8.90 -10.31
CA GLU A 49 8.36 8.45 -9.22
C GLU A 49 9.10 8.50 -7.88
N ALA A 50 10.39 8.13 -7.82
CA ALA A 50 11.21 8.30 -6.62
C ALA A 50 11.34 9.77 -6.23
N ALA A 51 11.57 10.66 -7.20
CA ALA A 51 11.65 12.10 -6.98
C ALA A 51 10.34 12.66 -6.41
N PHE A 52 9.21 12.24 -6.97
CA PHE A 52 7.87 12.60 -6.48
C PHE A 52 7.64 12.10 -5.04
N MET A 53 7.92 10.83 -4.75
CA MET A 53 7.75 10.24 -3.42
C MET A 53 8.62 10.91 -2.35
N LEU A 54 9.83 11.32 -2.71
CA LEU A 54 10.79 11.96 -1.82
C LEU A 54 10.64 13.48 -1.74
N GLY A 55 9.78 14.09 -2.58
CA GLY A 55 9.59 15.54 -2.64
C GLY A 55 10.81 16.32 -3.11
N VAL A 56 11.63 15.73 -3.99
CA VAL A 56 12.87 16.33 -4.52
C VAL A 56 12.89 16.30 -6.05
N THR A 57 13.89 16.93 -6.66
CA THR A 57 14.03 16.89 -8.13
C THR A 57 14.73 15.61 -8.58
N CYS A 58 14.51 15.19 -9.82
CA CYS A 58 15.22 14.04 -10.42
C CYS A 58 16.75 14.24 -10.43
N GLN A 59 17.24 15.48 -10.54
CA GLN A 59 18.66 15.80 -10.42
C GLN A 59 19.19 15.50 -9.01
N THR A 60 18.42 15.84 -7.97
CA THR A 60 18.76 15.50 -6.59
C THR A 60 18.82 13.99 -6.39
N ILE A 61 17.89 13.22 -6.98
CA ILE A 61 17.94 11.75 -6.94
C ILE A 61 19.22 11.21 -7.57
N ARG A 62 19.59 11.68 -8.77
CA ARG A 62 20.84 11.28 -9.44
C ARG A 62 22.08 11.60 -8.59
N LYS A 63 22.10 12.77 -7.96
CA LYS A 63 23.16 13.16 -7.03
C LYS A 63 23.23 12.22 -5.82
N TRP A 64 22.09 11.96 -5.17
CA TRP A 64 22.03 11.04 -4.03
C TRP A 64 22.42 9.61 -4.40
N GLN A 65 22.14 9.19 -5.63
CA GLN A 65 22.61 7.92 -6.15
C GLN A 65 24.14 7.88 -6.26
N THR A 66 24.77 8.90 -6.83
CA THR A 66 26.25 8.99 -6.88
C THR A 66 26.89 9.10 -5.51
N GLU A 67 26.21 9.71 -4.55
CA GLU A 67 26.65 9.82 -3.15
C GLU A 67 26.35 8.57 -2.31
N GLY A 68 25.73 7.53 -2.89
CA GLY A 68 25.39 6.29 -2.18
C GLY A 68 24.27 6.43 -1.13
N LYS A 69 23.49 7.51 -1.18
CA LYS A 69 22.35 7.78 -0.28
C LYS A 69 21.04 7.15 -0.74
N MET A 70 20.97 6.72 -1.99
CA MET A 70 19.84 5.97 -2.53
C MET A 70 19.95 4.48 -2.23
N PRO A 71 18.83 3.75 -2.10
CA PRO A 71 18.85 2.29 -1.95
C PRO A 71 19.48 1.60 -3.17
N LYS A 72 19.84 0.32 -3.00
CA LYS A 72 20.28 -0.51 -4.13
C LYS A 72 19.17 -0.63 -5.17
N LEU A 73 19.57 -0.55 -6.43
CA LEU A 73 18.69 -0.76 -7.58
C LEU A 73 18.29 -2.23 -7.68
N VAL A 74 17.05 -2.50 -8.08
CA VAL A 74 16.53 -3.86 -8.31
C VAL A 74 16.70 -4.30 -9.75
N SER A 75 16.72 -3.35 -10.69
CA SER A 75 17.09 -3.61 -12.08
C SER A 75 17.95 -2.46 -12.61
N LYS A 76 18.89 -2.84 -13.49
CA LYS A 76 19.67 -1.97 -14.36
C LYS A 76 19.42 -2.38 -15.82
N GLU A 77 18.20 -2.76 -16.18
CA GLU A 77 17.89 -3.01 -17.59
C GLU A 77 17.83 -1.67 -18.35
N GLY A 78 18.92 -1.38 -19.07
CA GLY A 78 19.07 -0.18 -19.89
C GLY A 78 19.37 1.09 -19.09
N GLN A 79 18.69 2.19 -19.45
CA GLN A 79 18.89 3.54 -18.89
C GLN A 79 17.96 3.88 -17.71
N ASN A 80 17.06 2.97 -17.34
CA ASN A 80 16.04 3.25 -16.32
C ASN A 80 16.48 2.69 -14.97
N PHE A 81 16.84 3.59 -14.06
CA PHE A 81 17.08 3.25 -12.67
C PHE A 81 15.76 2.86 -12.01
N ALA A 82 15.67 1.61 -11.54
CA ALA A 82 14.52 1.09 -10.83
C ALA A 82 14.91 0.68 -9.40
N TRP A 83 14.21 1.24 -8.41
CA TRP A 83 14.32 0.87 -7.00
C TRP A 83 13.12 0.06 -6.55
N SER A 84 13.26 -0.73 -5.49
CA SER A 84 12.10 -1.35 -4.87
C SER A 84 11.26 -0.24 -4.24
N ARG A 85 9.95 -0.27 -4.48
CA ARG A 85 9.01 0.69 -3.88
C ARG A 85 9.15 0.74 -2.36
N SER A 86 9.23 -0.43 -1.72
CA SER A 86 9.38 -0.53 -0.26
C SER A 86 10.65 0.14 0.26
N SER A 87 11.74 0.11 -0.51
CA SER A 87 13.00 0.75 -0.14
C SER A 87 12.90 2.28 -0.18
N ILE A 88 12.21 2.83 -1.19
CA ILE A 88 11.96 4.28 -1.29
C ILE A 88 11.00 4.74 -0.18
N GLU A 89 9.94 4.00 0.10
CA GLU A 89 9.02 4.30 1.22
C GLU A 89 9.73 4.32 2.58
N ASN A 90 10.64 3.38 2.81
CA ASN A 90 11.45 3.36 4.02
C ASN A 90 12.38 4.57 4.12
N LEU A 91 12.95 5.00 2.99
CA LEU A 91 13.76 6.22 2.93
C LEU A 91 12.93 7.47 3.24
N VAL A 92 11.71 7.59 2.67
CA VAL A 92 10.76 8.67 2.99
C VAL A 92 10.46 8.72 4.48
N LYS A 93 10.16 7.56 5.09
CA LYS A 93 9.92 7.45 6.54
C LYS A 93 11.15 7.88 7.35
N GLY A 94 12.36 7.52 6.91
CA GLY A 94 13.61 7.93 7.53
C GLY A 94 13.84 9.43 7.50
N ILE A 95 13.57 10.08 6.37
CA ILE A 95 13.65 11.54 6.20
C ILE A 95 12.66 12.25 7.14
N ASN A 96 11.41 11.76 7.21
CA ASN A 96 10.37 12.36 8.05
C ASN A 96 10.63 12.17 9.56
N LYS A 97 11.20 11.04 9.97
CA LYS A 97 11.61 10.80 11.37
C LYS A 97 12.85 11.60 11.78
N GLY A 98 13.73 11.89 10.81
CA GLY A 98 14.99 12.60 11.01
C GLY A 98 14.92 14.10 10.78
N GLY A 99 13.72 14.72 10.77
CA GLY A 99 13.47 16.14 10.52
C GLY A 99 14.50 17.07 11.18
N ARG A 100 15.60 17.31 10.46
CA ARG A 100 16.72 18.14 10.86
C ARG A 100 16.19 19.55 10.83
N LYS A 101 15.92 20.15 12.00
CA LYS A 101 15.64 21.59 12.12
C LYS A 101 16.67 22.33 11.28
N ARG A 102 16.23 23.03 10.23
CA ARG A 102 17.06 24.07 9.59
C ARG A 102 17.35 25.09 10.68
N LYS A 103 18.55 25.07 11.25
CA LYS A 103 19.09 26.25 11.90
C LYS A 103 19.42 27.20 10.76
N ASN A 104 18.54 28.17 10.53
CA ASN A 104 18.93 29.31 9.71
C ASN A 104 20.08 30.01 10.45
N ALA A 105 21.12 30.30 9.65
CA ALA A 105 22.32 31.04 10.05
C ALA A 105 21.98 32.46 10.48
#